data_AF-X1HUZ4-F1
#
_entry.id   AF-X1HUZ4-F1
#
_cell.length_a   1.000
_cell.length_b   1.000
_cell.length_c   1.000
_cell.angle_alpha   90.00
_cell.angle_beta   90.00
_cell.angle_gamma   90.00
#
_symmetry.space_group_name_H-M   'P 1'
#
loop_
_entity.id
_entity.type
_entity.pdbx_description
1 polymer ?
#
loop_
_entity_poly.entity_id
_entity_poly.type
_entity_poly.pdbx_seq_one_letter_code
_entity_poly.pdbx_strand_id
1 'polypeptide(L)'
;MIPTTYKQPPFVRLHTPIWHPNFWPKPSEYKGQRNICLALVDPSLIGKKGGWSPSKTAVTVVQSIIAMLNTRGKFVNPTDVFNKKAAIEMMKNPKFFDKKVKTLVKKYAKDKW
;
A
#
# COMPACT_ATOMS: atom_id res chain seq x y z
N MET A 1 26.04 20.76 -7.86
CA MET A 1 25.73 20.14 -6.56
C MET A 1 24.31 19.59 -6.65
N ILE A 2 24.12 18.27 -6.63
CA ILE A 2 22.77 17.66 -6.71
C ILE A 2 22.12 17.81 -5.32
N PRO A 3 20.87 18.30 -5.20
CA PRO A 3 20.24 18.50 -3.89
C PRO A 3 20.19 17.21 -3.08
N THR A 4 20.54 17.30 -1.79
CA THR A 4 20.65 16.19 -0.83
C THR A 4 19.32 15.48 -0.52
N THR A 5 18.19 16.04 -0.95
CA THR A 5 16.84 15.53 -0.65
C THR A 5 16.42 14.32 -1.47
N TYR A 6 17.04 14.06 -2.63
CA TYR A 6 16.61 12.96 -3.53
C TYR A 6 17.11 11.56 -3.09
N LYS A 7 17.85 11.47 -1.97
CA LYS A 7 18.33 10.21 -1.41
C LYS A 7 17.28 9.47 -0.57
N GLN A 8 16.19 10.13 -0.20
CA GLN A 8 15.16 9.58 0.68
C GLN A 8 13.89 9.23 -0.11
N PRO A 9 13.19 8.14 0.24
CA PRO A 9 11.91 7.84 -0.37
C PRO A 9 10.85 8.89 0.00
N PRO A 10 9.88 9.17 -0.89
CA PRO A 10 8.75 10.04 -0.54
C PRO A 10 7.97 9.46 0.65
N PHE A 11 7.41 10.33 1.48
CA PHE A 11 6.44 9.92 2.50
C PHE A 11 5.09 9.66 1.83
N VAL A 12 4.59 8.42 1.96
CA VAL A 12 3.33 8.01 1.33
C VAL A 12 2.42 7.34 2.35
N ARG A 13 1.15 7.72 2.32
CA ARG A 13 0.07 7.14 3.13
C ARG A 13 -1.25 7.17 2.38
N LEU A 14 -2.14 6.23 2.67
CA LEU A 14 -3.55 6.33 2.29
C LEU A 14 -4.30 7.19 3.30
N HIS A 15 -5.23 7.99 2.81
CA HIS A 15 -6.18 8.76 3.62
C HIS A 15 -7.55 8.11 3.68
N THR A 16 -7.95 7.42 2.61
CA THR A 16 -9.22 6.71 2.50
C THR A 16 -9.15 5.33 3.16
N PRO A 17 -10.16 4.93 3.99
CA PRO A 17 -10.25 3.57 4.52
C PRO A 17 -10.23 2.51 3.42
N ILE A 18 -9.53 1.39 3.69
CA ILE A 18 -9.31 0.32 2.70
C ILE A 18 -9.33 -1.06 3.37
N TRP A 19 -9.81 -2.09 2.68
CA TRP A 19 -9.68 -3.49 3.14
C TRP A 19 -8.71 -4.23 2.22
N HIS A 20 -7.43 -4.29 2.63
CA HIS A 20 -6.38 -4.85 1.79
C HIS A 20 -5.21 -5.38 2.63
N PRO A 21 -4.54 -6.48 2.24
CA PRO A 21 -3.44 -7.07 3.01
C PRO A 21 -2.27 -6.12 3.29
N ASN A 22 -1.84 -5.30 2.34
CA ASN A 22 -0.65 -4.45 2.49
C ASN A 22 -0.93 -3.03 3.03
N PHE A 23 -2.15 -2.72 3.46
CA PHE A 23 -2.52 -1.38 3.96
C PHE A 23 -3.17 -1.46 5.34
N TRP A 24 -2.92 -0.47 6.20
CA TRP A 24 -3.67 -0.35 7.46
C TRP A 24 -5.13 0.02 7.16
N PRO A 25 -6.13 -0.67 7.76
CA PRO A 25 -7.51 -0.53 7.31
C PRO A 25 -8.17 0.81 7.65
N LYS A 26 -7.72 1.49 8.72
CA LYS A 26 -8.29 2.74 9.21
C LYS A 26 -7.22 3.82 9.33
N PRO A 27 -6.98 4.62 8.28
CA PRO A 27 -5.92 5.63 8.28
C PRO A 27 -5.95 6.63 9.45
N SER A 28 -7.14 6.88 10.02
CA SER A 28 -7.33 7.74 11.19
C SER A 28 -6.62 7.25 12.46
N GLU A 29 -6.35 5.94 12.56
CA GLU A 29 -5.61 5.32 13.67
C GLU A 29 -4.08 5.44 13.49
N TYR A 30 -3.61 5.83 12.30
CA TYR A 30 -2.19 5.94 11.92
C TYR A 30 -1.85 7.40 11.53
N LYS A 31 -2.12 8.37 12.40
CA LYS A 31 -1.83 9.79 12.13
C LYS A 31 -0.31 10.05 12.07
N GLY A 32 0.14 10.82 11.09
CA GLY A 32 1.56 11.15 10.90
C GLY A 32 2.47 9.99 10.47
N GLN A 33 1.95 8.76 10.37
CA GLN A 33 2.74 7.56 10.08
C GLN A 33 2.41 6.97 8.70
N ARG A 34 3.36 6.23 8.13
CA ARG A 34 3.13 5.40 6.94
C ARG A 34 2.21 4.24 7.30
N ASN A 35 1.24 3.96 6.45
CA ASN A 35 0.24 2.91 6.65
C ASN A 35 0.19 1.94 5.47
N ILE A 36 1.35 1.75 4.83
CA ILE A 36 1.55 0.96 3.61
C ILE A 36 2.76 0.06 3.85
N CYS A 37 2.61 -1.24 3.60
CA CYS A 37 3.72 -2.18 3.52
C CYS A 37 4.25 -2.16 2.07
N LEU A 38 5.21 -1.28 1.80
CA LEU A 38 5.87 -1.16 0.50
C LEU A 38 7.35 -0.84 0.73
N ALA A 39 8.21 -1.80 0.40
CA ALA A 39 9.66 -1.67 0.60
C ALA A 39 10.26 -0.43 -0.09
N LEU A 40 9.73 -0.07 -1.26
CA LEU A 40 10.16 1.09 -2.05
C LEU A 40 10.07 2.42 -1.27
N VAL A 41 9.18 2.51 -0.28
CA VAL A 41 8.99 3.72 0.52
C VAL A 41 9.45 3.58 1.97
N ASP A 42 10.08 2.46 2.33
CA ASP A 42 10.64 2.22 3.65
C ASP A 42 12.06 2.80 3.75
N PRO A 43 12.30 3.81 4.63
CA PRO A 43 13.64 4.39 4.81
C PRO A 43 14.69 3.38 5.28
N SER A 44 14.30 2.29 5.97
CA SER A 44 15.22 1.25 6.45
C SER A 44 15.75 0.34 5.32
N LEU A 45 15.15 0.43 4.13
CA LEU A 45 15.47 -0.39 2.96
C LEU A 45 16.17 0.38 1.84
N ILE A 46 16.58 1.63 2.06
CA ILE A 46 17.35 2.41 1.07
C ILE A 46 18.60 1.64 0.64
N GLY A 47 18.80 1.51 -0.67
CA GLY A 47 19.93 0.79 -1.28
C GLY A 47 19.85 -0.74 -1.19
N LYS A 48 18.80 -1.31 -0.56
CA LYS A 48 18.56 -2.75 -0.49
C LYS A 48 17.65 -3.22 -1.62
N LYS A 49 17.64 -4.53 -1.89
CA LYS A 49 16.77 -5.15 -2.89
C LYS A 49 15.30 -4.77 -2.63
N GLY A 50 14.65 -4.18 -3.63
CA GLY A 50 13.24 -3.74 -3.57
C GLY A 50 13.00 -2.41 -2.86
N GLY A 51 14.01 -1.84 -2.20
CA GLY A 51 13.92 -0.55 -1.53
C GLY A 51 14.21 0.64 -2.45
N TRP A 52 14.25 1.84 -1.86
CA TRP A 52 14.48 3.09 -2.58
C TRP A 52 15.91 3.19 -3.15
N SER A 53 16.02 3.74 -4.36
CA SER A 53 17.28 4.18 -4.96
C SER A 53 17.06 5.52 -5.68
N PRO A 54 18.11 6.35 -5.85
CA PRO A 54 17.99 7.64 -6.54
C PRO A 54 17.51 7.55 -8.00
N SER A 55 17.57 6.36 -8.62
CA SER A 55 17.01 6.10 -9.94
C SER A 55 15.49 5.92 -9.98
N LYS A 56 14.84 5.83 -8.81
CA LYS A 56 13.38 5.71 -8.69
C LYS A 56 12.73 7.09 -8.64
N THR A 57 11.47 7.16 -9.06
CA THR A 57 10.70 8.40 -9.09
C THR A 57 9.39 8.22 -8.34
N ALA A 58 8.69 9.34 -8.07
CA ALA A 58 7.33 9.30 -7.55
C ALA A 58 6.39 8.49 -8.47
N VAL A 59 6.62 8.53 -9.80
CA VAL A 59 5.86 7.71 -10.77
C VAL A 59 6.05 6.22 -10.48
N THR A 60 7.28 5.77 -10.22
CA THR A 60 7.54 4.37 -9.86
C THR A 60 6.81 3.97 -8.57
N VAL A 61 6.72 4.89 -7.60
CA VAL A 61 5.99 4.66 -6.36
C VAL A 61 4.49 4.49 -6.61
N VAL A 62 3.89 5.40 -7.39
CA VAL A 62 2.47 5.33 -7.75
C VAL A 62 2.16 4.05 -8.53
N GLN A 63 2.99 3.69 -9.52
CA GLN A 63 2.83 2.45 -10.28
C GLN A 63 2.93 1.20 -9.39
N SER A 64 3.85 1.18 -8.43
CA SER A 64 3.97 0.08 -7.45
C SER A 64 2.72 -0.05 -6.58
N ILE A 65 2.15 1.08 -6.15
CA ILE A 65 0.90 1.10 -5.38
C ILE A 65 -0.28 0.59 -6.23
N ILE A 66 -0.39 1.03 -7.49
CA ILE A 66 -1.44 0.53 -8.41
C ILE A 66 -1.31 -0.98 -8.61
N ALA A 67 -0.08 -1.48 -8.80
CA ALA A 67 0.17 -2.91 -8.92
C ALA A 67 -0.25 -3.68 -7.65
N MET A 68 0.02 -3.13 -6.46
CA MET A 68 -0.38 -3.71 -5.18
C MET A 68 -1.89 -3.75 -4.98
N LEU A 69 -2.66 -2.81 -5.54
CA LEU A 69 -4.12 -2.78 -5.40
C LEU A 69 -4.80 -3.95 -6.12
N ASN A 70 -4.08 -4.71 -6.94
CA ASN A 70 -4.58 -5.97 -7.48
C ASN A 70 -4.75 -6.98 -6.34
N THR A 71 -5.99 -7.42 -6.13
CA THR A 71 -6.34 -8.41 -5.10
C THR A 71 -6.39 -9.84 -5.64
N ARG A 72 -6.04 -10.04 -6.91
CA ARG A 72 -6.06 -11.34 -7.60
C ARG A 72 -4.85 -11.51 -8.53
N GLY A 73 -4.47 -12.76 -8.77
CA GLY A 73 -3.42 -13.11 -9.72
C GLY A 73 -1.99 -13.04 -9.16
N LYS A 74 -1.02 -12.98 -10.06
CA LYS A 74 0.42 -13.15 -9.76
C LYS A 74 1.04 -12.07 -8.88
N PHE A 75 0.37 -10.92 -8.73
CA PHE A 75 0.89 -9.76 -8.01
C PHE A 75 0.41 -9.69 -6.55
N VAL A 76 -0.39 -10.66 -6.10
CA VAL A 76 -0.86 -10.74 -4.72
C VAL A 76 0.20 -11.44 -3.88
N ASN A 77 0.79 -10.72 -2.92
CA ASN A 77 1.67 -11.30 -1.91
C ASN A 77 1.00 -11.29 -0.52
N PRO A 78 0.36 -12.39 -0.09
CA PRO A 78 -0.31 -12.46 1.20
C PRO A 78 0.63 -12.81 2.38
N THR A 79 1.94 -12.97 2.17
CA THR A 79 2.87 -13.44 3.22
C THR A 79 3.64 -12.31 3.92
N ASP A 80 3.81 -11.15 3.29
CA ASP A 80 4.37 -9.93 3.90
C ASP A 80 3.29 -8.84 3.90
N VAL A 81 2.49 -8.82 4.97
CA VAL A 81 1.21 -8.09 5.01
C VAL A 81 1.09 -7.23 6.26
N PHE A 82 0.54 -6.03 6.08
CA PHE A 82 0.24 -5.09 7.15
C PHE A 82 -1.03 -5.52 7.91
N ASN A 83 -2.06 -5.96 7.18
CA ASN A 83 -3.36 -6.37 7.69
C ASN A 83 -3.56 -7.88 7.53
N LYS A 84 -3.14 -8.62 8.55
CA LYS A 84 -3.26 -10.09 8.60
C LYS A 84 -4.71 -10.56 8.45
N LYS A 85 -5.70 -9.82 8.97
CA LYS A 85 -7.13 -10.20 8.85
C LYS A 85 -7.59 -10.15 7.40
N ALA A 86 -7.25 -9.07 6.68
CA ALA A 86 -7.57 -8.96 5.26
C ALA A 86 -6.88 -10.06 4.44
N ALA A 87 -5.62 -10.40 4.74
CA ALA A 87 -4.90 -11.49 4.07
C ALA A 87 -5.59 -12.85 4.28
N ILE A 88 -5.94 -13.18 5.53
CA ILE A 88 -6.63 -14.43 5.87
C ILE A 88 -8.00 -14.50 5.18
N GLU A 89 -8.78 -13.41 5.20
CA GLU A 89 -10.09 -13.37 4.53
C GLU A 89 -9.94 -13.52 3.01
N MET A 90 -8.96 -12.84 2.40
CA MET A 90 -8.69 -12.95 0.97
C MET A 90 -8.36 -14.40 0.56
N MET A 91 -7.58 -15.12 1.39
CA MET A 91 -7.19 -16.51 1.10
C MET A 91 -8.29 -17.53 1.42
N LYS A 92 -8.94 -17.41 2.59
CA LYS A 92 -9.85 -18.44 3.12
C LYS A 92 -11.32 -18.16 2.83
N ASN A 93 -11.70 -16.90 2.62
CA ASN A 93 -13.09 -16.51 2.37
C ASN A 93 -13.17 -15.33 1.37
N PRO A 94 -12.78 -15.55 0.10
CA PRO A 94 -12.67 -14.48 -0.89
C PRO A 94 -14.00 -13.78 -1.16
N LYS A 95 -15.14 -14.48 -1.06
CA LYS A 95 -16.48 -13.87 -1.21
C LYS A 95 -16.75 -12.83 -0.12
N PHE A 96 -16.38 -13.13 1.13
CA PHE A 96 -16.54 -12.20 2.25
C PHE A 96 -15.57 -11.02 2.16
N PHE A 97 -14.32 -11.29 1.77
CA PHE A 97 -13.33 -10.26 1.48
C PHE A 97 -13.86 -9.26 0.43
N ASP A 98 -14.34 -9.77 -0.71
CA ASP A 98 -14.89 -8.96 -1.80
C ASP A 98 -16.09 -8.12 -1.34
N LYS A 99 -16.97 -8.69 -0.50
CA LYS A 99 -18.11 -7.95 0.06
C LYS A 99 -17.66 -6.75 0.90
N LYS A 100 -16.64 -6.92 1.75
CA LYS A 100 -16.08 -5.82 2.56
C LYS A 100 -15.41 -4.76 1.69
N VAL A 101 -14.60 -5.16 0.72
CA VAL A 101 -13.96 -4.24 -0.23
C VAL A 101 -15.02 -3.37 -0.90
N LYS A 102 -16.04 -3.99 -1.50
CA LYS A 102 -17.15 -3.26 -2.16
C LYS A 102 -17.89 -2.32 -1.21
N THR A 103 -18.12 -2.74 0.03
CA THR A 103 -18.77 -1.92 1.05
C THR A 103 -17.96 -0.66 1.36
N LEU A 104 -16.64 -0.79 1.53
CA LEU A 104 -15.77 0.38 1.79
C LEU A 104 -15.65 1.28 0.56
N VAL A 105 -15.51 0.72 -0.63
CA VAL A 105 -15.45 1.50 -1.89
C VAL A 105 -16.72 2.34 -2.03
N LYS A 106 -17.89 1.73 -1.88
CA LYS A 106 -19.18 2.44 -1.96
C LYS A 106 -19.32 3.55 -0.91
N LYS A 107 -18.73 3.36 0.27
CA LYS A 107 -18.83 4.31 1.38
C LYS A 107 -17.83 5.47 1.30
N TYR A 108 -16.59 5.20 0.90
CA TYR A 108 -15.47 6.13 1.07
C TYR A 108 -14.71 6.48 -0.22
N ALA A 109 -14.90 5.75 -1.32
CA ALA A 109 -14.16 5.94 -2.58
C ALA A 109 -15.13 6.02 -3.79
N LYS A 110 -16.18 6.83 -3.64
CA LYS A 110 -17.28 6.96 -4.62
C LYS A 110 -17.17 8.20 -5.51
N ASP A 111 -16.47 9.23 -5.04
CA ASP A 111 -16.38 10.51 -5.74
C ASP A 111 -15.16 10.50 -6.67
N LYS A 112 -15.33 11.03 -7.87
CA LYS A 112 -14.20 11.30 -8.78
C LYS A 112 -13.47 12.55 -8.29
N TRP A 113 -12.14 12.49 -8.31
CA TRP A 113 -11.28 13.63 -8.04
C TRP A 113 -11.33 14.61 -9.22
#